data_AF-A0A1H7YHJ6-F1
#
_entry.id   AF-A0A1H7YHJ6-F1
#
_cell.length_a   1.000
_cell.length_b   1.000
_cell.length_c   1.000
_cell.angle_alpha   90.00
_cell.angle_beta   90.00
_cell.angle_gamma   90.00
#
_symmetry.space_group_name_H-M   'P 1'
#
loop_
_entity.id
_entity.type
_entity.pdbx_description
1 polymer ?
#
loop_
_entity_poly.entity_id
_entity_poly.type
_entity_poly.pdbx_seq_one_letter_code
_entity_poly.pdbx_strand_id
1 'polypeptide(L)'
;MKLEIVVLPVSDVDRAKEFYETLGWRVDADFAASADFRVVQVTPPGSACSVIFGVGVTSADPGSADGPHLVVTDIEAARAELADRGVQVSEVFHDAGGAFHHAGATERVPGPDPDRGSYRSWLSFADPDGNNWFVQEVTTRAPGRVTPGPVAYTSAPDLAGALRRAAAAHGKHEEQIGHYDENWPDWYAQYMVDEANARSTR
;
A
#
# COMPACT_ATOMS: atom_id res chain seq x y z
N MET A 1 10.20 -15.64 6.39
CA MET A 1 10.23 -14.40 7.19
C MET A 1 9.58 -13.30 6.36
N LYS A 2 8.79 -12.40 6.97
CA LYS A 2 8.09 -11.29 6.28
C LYS A 2 8.36 -9.97 7.01
N LEU A 3 8.45 -8.86 6.26
CA LEU A 3 8.44 -7.52 6.84
C LEU A 3 6.99 -7.15 7.14
N GLU A 4 6.66 -7.01 8.42
CA GLU A 4 5.29 -6.72 8.87
C GLU A 4 5.12 -5.28 9.32
N ILE A 5 6.13 -4.71 9.98
CA ILE A 5 6.02 -3.45 10.68
C ILE A 5 7.28 -2.62 10.47
N VAL A 6 7.10 -1.33 10.19
CA VAL A 6 8.12 -0.28 10.28
C VAL A 6 7.81 0.60 11.50
N VAL A 7 8.82 0.97 12.27
CA VAL A 7 8.66 1.88 13.41
C VAL A 7 9.09 3.29 13.00
N LEU A 8 8.24 4.29 13.23
CA LEU A 8 8.59 5.69 13.00
C LEU A 8 8.76 6.46 14.32
N PRO A 9 9.86 7.21 14.47
CA PRO A 9 10.07 8.06 15.63
C PRO A 9 9.28 9.37 15.47
N VAL A 10 8.37 9.63 16.40
CA VAL A 10 7.49 10.82 16.42
C VAL A 10 7.59 11.51 17.78
N SER A 11 7.44 12.83 17.82
CA SER A 11 7.47 13.58 19.09
C SER A 11 6.10 13.73 19.73
N ASP A 12 5.03 13.68 18.91
CA ASP A 12 3.64 13.79 19.34
C ASP A 12 2.81 12.71 18.65
N VAL A 13 2.28 11.78 19.45
CA VAL A 13 1.56 10.60 18.97
C VAL A 13 0.22 10.97 18.33
N ASP A 14 -0.50 11.95 18.88
CA ASP A 14 -1.82 12.33 18.39
C ASP A 14 -1.70 13.14 17.10
N ARG A 15 -0.72 14.05 17.03
CA ARG A 15 -0.40 14.80 15.80
C ARG A 15 0.03 13.86 14.67
N ALA A 16 0.87 12.87 14.96
CA ALA A 16 1.26 11.87 13.96
C ALA A 16 0.05 11.04 13.50
N LYS A 17 -0.78 10.58 14.44
CA LYS A 17 -2.00 9.82 14.12
C LYS A 17 -2.93 10.58 13.19
N GLU A 18 -3.26 11.83 13.51
CA GLU A 18 -4.14 12.67 12.69
C GLU A 18 -3.58 12.87 11.27
N PHE A 19 -2.26 13.05 11.14
CA PHE A 19 -1.60 13.14 9.84
C PHE A 19 -1.76 11.86 9.02
N TYR A 20 -1.43 10.69 9.59
CA TYR A 20 -1.55 9.41 8.86
C TYR A 20 -3.02 9.04 8.55
N GLU A 21 -3.97 9.40 9.42
CA GLU A 21 -5.41 9.28 9.13
C GLU A 21 -5.84 10.17 7.95
N THR A 22 -5.29 11.39 7.84
CA THR A 22 -5.53 12.31 6.71
C THR A 22 -5.05 11.71 5.37
N LEU A 23 -3.99 10.89 5.40
CA LEU A 23 -3.52 10.10 4.26
C LEU A 23 -4.45 8.92 3.90
N GLY A 24 -5.52 8.70 4.67
CA GLY A 24 -6.46 7.59 4.49
C GLY A 24 -5.93 6.26 5.04
N TRP A 25 -4.92 6.29 5.91
CA TRP A 25 -4.38 5.07 6.49
C TRP A 25 -5.30 4.58 7.60
N ARG A 26 -5.55 3.27 7.61
CA ARG A 26 -6.44 2.67 8.60
C ARG A 26 -5.70 2.55 9.93
N VAL A 27 -6.30 3.05 11.02
CA VAL A 27 -5.83 2.76 12.38
C VAL A 27 -6.23 1.34 12.74
N ASP A 28 -5.23 0.47 12.96
CA ASP A 28 -5.45 -0.91 13.37
C ASP A 28 -5.43 -1.06 14.89
N ALA A 29 -4.65 -0.23 15.59
CA ALA A 29 -4.57 -0.23 17.05
C ALA A 29 -4.13 1.13 17.59
N ASP A 30 -4.62 1.47 18.78
CA ASP A 30 -4.14 2.57 19.63
C ASP A 30 -4.20 2.07 21.07
N PHE A 31 -3.05 1.68 21.61
CA PHE A 31 -2.95 0.99 22.90
C PHE A 31 -1.97 1.71 23.82
N ALA A 32 -2.44 2.08 25.01
CA ALA A 32 -1.63 2.65 26.08
C ALA A 32 -1.58 1.68 27.26
N ALA A 33 -0.37 1.22 27.60
CA ALA A 33 -0.16 0.32 28.76
C ALA A 33 0.19 1.10 30.03
N SER A 34 0.83 2.26 29.89
CA SER A 34 1.26 3.13 30.96
C SER A 34 1.49 4.56 30.45
N ALA A 35 1.87 5.48 31.33
CA ALA A 35 2.24 6.84 30.94
C ALA A 35 3.48 6.87 30.02
N ASP A 36 4.39 5.91 30.18
CA ASP A 36 5.65 5.84 29.44
C ASP A 36 5.56 4.90 28.21
N PHE A 37 4.39 4.33 27.94
CA PHE A 37 4.18 3.42 26.83
C PHE A 37 2.80 3.55 26.19
N ARG A 38 2.79 4.06 24.95
CA ARG A 38 1.63 4.07 24.04
C ARG A 38 2.13 3.70 22.66
N VAL A 39 1.38 2.86 21.95
CA VAL A 39 1.64 2.48 20.57
C VAL A 39 0.40 2.69 19.72
N VAL A 40 0.57 3.36 18.58
CA VAL A 40 -0.42 3.46 17.52
C VAL A 40 0.09 2.66 16.34
N GLN A 41 -0.78 1.85 15.75
CA GLN A 41 -0.53 1.12 14.52
C GLN A 41 -1.48 1.59 13.43
N VAL A 42 -0.90 1.92 12.27
CA VAL A 42 -1.62 2.32 11.07
C VAL A 42 -1.15 1.51 9.87
N THR A 43 -2.05 1.24 8.92
CA THR A 43 -1.70 0.54 7.67
C THR A 43 -2.03 1.39 6.45
N PRO A 44 -1.05 1.68 5.58
CA PRO A 44 -1.29 2.33 4.30
C PRO A 44 -2.26 1.51 3.44
N PRO A 45 -3.19 2.14 2.70
CA PRO A 45 -4.09 1.43 1.79
C PRO A 45 -3.34 0.51 0.84
N GLY A 46 -3.79 -0.75 0.74
CA GLY A 46 -3.18 -1.76 -0.13
C GLY A 46 -1.84 -2.34 0.36
N SER A 47 -1.29 -1.87 1.48
CA SER A 47 -0.07 -2.42 2.07
C SER A 47 -0.37 -3.64 2.95
N ALA A 48 0.51 -4.63 2.90
CA ALA A 48 0.55 -5.72 3.89
C ALA A 48 1.45 -5.38 5.10
N CYS A 49 2.25 -4.31 5.00
CA CYS A 49 3.13 -3.83 6.05
C CYS A 49 2.51 -2.59 6.72
N SER A 50 2.46 -2.61 8.05
CA SER A 50 1.98 -1.51 8.88
C SER A 50 3.14 -0.61 9.33
N VAL A 51 2.76 0.56 9.85
CA VAL A 51 3.64 1.47 10.56
C VAL A 51 3.18 1.55 12.01
N ILE A 52 4.13 1.53 12.95
CA ILE A 52 3.86 1.86 14.34
C ILE A 52 4.66 3.08 14.79
N PHE A 53 4.08 3.87 15.69
CA PHE A 53 4.72 5.00 16.35
C PHE A 53 4.12 5.21 17.73
N GLY A 54 4.83 5.86 18.63
CA GLY A 54 4.35 6.05 20.00
C GLY A 54 5.42 6.31 21.05
N VAL A 55 4.99 6.49 22.30
CA VAL A 55 5.87 6.70 23.45
C VAL A 55 6.49 5.36 23.86
N GLY A 56 7.81 5.33 24.02
CA GLY A 56 8.54 4.13 24.44
C GLY A 56 8.66 3.03 23.37
N VAL A 57 8.28 3.31 22.12
CA VAL A 57 8.31 2.34 21.01
C VAL A 57 9.69 2.27 20.32
N THR A 58 10.44 3.38 20.31
CA THR A 58 11.78 3.48 19.71
C THR A 58 12.67 4.43 20.50
N SER A 59 13.99 4.25 20.39
CA SER A 59 15.00 5.18 20.93
C SER A 59 15.58 6.11 19.85
N ALA A 60 15.08 6.05 18.62
CA ALA A 60 15.49 6.94 17.54
C ALA A 60 14.90 8.35 17.74
N ASP A 61 15.65 9.38 17.32
CA ASP A 61 15.21 10.77 17.44
C ASP A 61 13.95 11.01 16.56
N PRO A 62 12.93 11.75 17.03
CA PRO A 62 11.78 12.12 16.22
C PRO A 62 12.19 12.72 14.87
N GLY A 63 11.55 12.27 13.79
CA GLY A 63 11.84 12.77 12.44
C GLY A 63 13.08 12.17 11.78
N SER A 64 13.81 11.28 12.46
CA SER A 64 15.07 10.75 11.93
C SER A 64 14.91 9.64 10.88
N ALA A 65 13.69 9.13 10.65
CA ALA A 65 13.50 8.12 9.60
C ALA A 65 13.57 8.76 8.21
N ASP A 66 14.40 8.18 7.34
CA ASP A 66 14.54 8.59 5.95
C ASP A 66 14.68 7.35 5.07
N GLY A 67 13.73 7.13 4.15
CA GLY A 67 13.77 6.00 3.24
C GLY A 67 12.63 4.98 3.28
N PRO A 68 11.57 5.06 4.11
CA PRO A 68 10.37 4.26 3.85
C PRO A 68 9.77 4.56 2.47
N HIS A 69 9.50 3.51 1.68
CA HIS A 69 8.90 3.62 0.35
C HIS A 69 7.46 3.14 0.32
N LEU A 70 6.59 3.96 -0.25
CA LEU A 70 5.28 3.58 -0.76
C LEU A 70 5.39 3.33 -2.26
N VAL A 71 4.58 2.41 -2.77
CA VAL A 71 4.58 2.06 -4.20
C VAL A 71 3.22 2.37 -4.80
N VAL A 72 3.23 3.05 -5.93
CA VAL A 72 2.04 3.39 -6.72
C VAL A 72 2.23 2.98 -8.17
N THR A 73 1.13 2.87 -8.91
CA THR A 73 1.16 2.60 -10.35
C THR A 73 1.15 3.87 -11.20
N ASP A 74 0.74 5.00 -10.62
CA ASP A 74 0.70 6.31 -11.25
C ASP A 74 1.17 7.36 -10.24
N ILE A 75 2.37 7.89 -10.46
CA ILE A 75 3.02 8.82 -9.52
C ILE A 75 2.43 10.22 -9.56
N GLU A 76 1.87 10.62 -10.69
CA GLU A 76 1.29 11.96 -10.88
C GLU A 76 -0.08 12.02 -10.20
N ALA A 77 -0.89 10.97 -10.35
CA ALA A 77 -2.14 10.81 -9.61
C ALA A 77 -1.89 10.75 -8.10
N ALA A 78 -0.88 9.99 -7.65
CA ALA A 78 -0.52 9.91 -6.24
C ALA A 78 -0.07 11.27 -5.68
N ARG A 79 0.72 12.05 -6.45
CA ARG A 79 1.12 13.40 -6.05
C ARG A 79 -0.10 14.31 -5.87
N ALA A 80 -1.02 14.29 -6.82
CA ALA A 80 -2.25 15.09 -6.77
C ALA A 80 -3.09 14.72 -5.54
N GLU A 81 -3.30 13.42 -5.29
CA GLU A 81 -4.05 12.94 -4.13
C GLU A 81 -3.42 13.39 -2.80
N LEU A 82 -2.09 13.28 -2.65
CA LEU A 82 -1.39 13.74 -1.45
C LEU A 82 -1.52 15.26 -1.27
N ALA A 83 -1.37 16.03 -2.35
CA ALA A 83 -1.51 17.49 -2.31
C ALA A 83 -2.95 17.91 -1.96
N ASP A 84 -3.96 17.24 -2.50
CA ASP A 84 -5.39 17.50 -2.21
C ASP A 84 -5.74 17.21 -0.74
N ARG A 85 -5.00 16.29 -0.11
CA ARG A 85 -5.06 16.01 1.34
C ARG A 85 -4.27 17.01 2.19
N GLY A 86 -3.68 18.04 1.58
CA GLY A 86 -2.95 19.12 2.27
C GLY A 86 -1.49 18.78 2.61
N VAL A 87 -0.95 17.68 2.08
CA VAL A 87 0.43 17.27 2.33
C VAL A 87 1.40 18.11 1.51
N GLN A 88 2.47 18.59 2.15
CA GLN A 88 3.59 19.21 1.43
C GLN A 88 4.39 18.14 0.70
N VAL A 89 4.08 17.95 -0.57
CA VAL A 89 4.72 16.97 -1.44
C VAL A 89 5.66 17.66 -2.44
N SER A 90 6.81 17.05 -2.70
CA SER A 90 7.74 17.53 -3.73
C SER A 90 7.19 17.35 -5.16
N GLU A 91 7.85 17.99 -6.13
CA GLU A 91 7.69 17.63 -7.54
C GLU A 91 8.13 16.19 -7.79
N VAL A 92 7.53 15.57 -8.82
CA VAL A 92 8.02 14.29 -9.32
C VAL A 92 9.44 14.49 -9.85
N PHE A 93 10.32 13.53 -9.59
CA PHE A 93 11.69 13.51 -10.07
C PHE A 93 12.11 12.11 -10.49
N HIS A 94 13.15 12.04 -11.31
CA HIS A 94 13.93 10.83 -11.57
C HIS A 94 15.38 11.09 -11.20
N ASP A 95 16.17 10.03 -11.05
CA ASP A 95 17.58 10.14 -10.71
C ASP A 95 18.44 10.05 -11.98
N ALA A 96 19.44 10.93 -12.11
CA ALA A 96 20.35 10.91 -13.25
C ALA A 96 21.15 9.60 -13.34
N GLY A 97 21.42 8.94 -12.20
CA GLY A 97 22.07 7.64 -12.08
C GLY A 97 21.16 6.45 -12.39
N GLY A 98 19.86 6.68 -12.64
CA GLY A 98 18.94 5.67 -13.18
C GLY A 98 18.02 5.04 -12.13
N ALA A 99 18.21 3.74 -11.84
CA ALA A 99 17.17 2.88 -11.23
C ALA A 99 16.98 3.06 -9.71
N PHE A 100 17.82 3.86 -9.05
CA PHE A 100 17.75 4.15 -7.62
C PHE A 100 17.95 5.65 -7.41
N HIS A 101 17.20 6.24 -6.48
CA HIS A 101 17.43 7.63 -6.09
C HIS A 101 18.55 7.72 -5.06
N HIS A 102 19.32 8.79 -5.12
CA HIS A 102 20.25 9.14 -4.05
C HIS A 102 19.52 9.68 -2.81
N ALA A 103 20.23 9.72 -1.68
CA ALA A 103 19.76 10.37 -0.47
C ALA A 103 19.66 11.89 -0.66
N GLY A 104 18.70 12.51 0.01
CA GLY A 104 18.45 13.95 -0.12
C GLY A 104 18.09 14.34 -1.55
N ALA A 105 18.59 15.49 -2.01
CA ALA A 105 18.30 16.07 -3.33
C ALA A 105 19.39 15.81 -4.39
N THR A 106 20.38 14.98 -4.08
CA THR A 106 21.51 14.66 -4.96
C THR A 106 21.01 13.97 -6.24
N GLU A 107 21.52 14.37 -7.41
CA GLU A 107 21.17 13.78 -8.73
C GLU A 107 19.67 13.76 -9.10
N ARG A 108 18.80 14.46 -8.35
CA ARG A 108 17.38 14.58 -8.69
C ARG A 108 17.22 15.47 -9.93
N VAL A 109 16.62 14.91 -10.97
CA VAL A 109 16.21 15.61 -12.19
C VAL A 109 14.69 15.82 -12.15
N PRO A 110 14.19 17.06 -12.36
CA PRO A 110 12.75 17.32 -12.35
C PRO A 110 11.98 16.53 -13.41
N GLY A 111 10.79 16.06 -13.03
CA GLY A 111 9.87 15.30 -13.87
C GLY A 111 10.03 13.77 -13.73
N PRO A 112 9.04 12.99 -14.19
CA PRO A 112 9.15 11.53 -14.24
C PRO A 112 10.29 11.09 -15.17
N ASP A 113 10.72 9.84 -15.04
CA ASP A 113 11.66 9.23 -15.98
C ASP A 113 11.13 9.39 -17.43
N PRO A 114 11.93 9.96 -18.36
CA PRO A 114 11.46 10.27 -19.71
C PRO A 114 10.95 9.05 -20.48
N ASP A 115 11.52 7.87 -20.20
CA ASP A 115 11.14 6.60 -20.82
C ASP A 115 9.97 5.90 -20.07
N ARG A 116 9.45 6.51 -19.00
CA ARG A 116 8.45 5.94 -18.07
C ARG A 116 8.84 4.53 -17.61
N GLY A 117 10.13 4.32 -17.37
CA GLY A 117 10.66 3.08 -16.85
C GLY A 117 10.10 2.77 -15.47
N SER A 118 9.62 1.54 -15.27
CA SER A 118 9.20 1.06 -13.95
C SER A 118 10.34 1.22 -12.93
N TYR A 119 10.01 1.62 -11.70
CA TYR A 119 10.95 1.91 -10.60
C TYR A 119 11.80 3.18 -10.73
N ARG A 120 11.60 4.04 -11.74
CA ARG A 120 12.53 5.15 -12.03
C ARG A 120 11.99 6.57 -11.74
N SER A 121 10.75 6.66 -11.28
CA SER A 121 10.12 7.93 -10.92
C SER A 121 9.76 7.94 -9.44
N TRP A 122 10.06 9.04 -8.76
CA TRP A 122 9.79 9.22 -7.34
C TRP A 122 9.18 10.59 -7.05
N LEU A 123 8.56 10.68 -5.89
CA LEU A 123 8.36 11.91 -5.15
C LEU A 123 8.66 11.65 -3.68
N SER A 124 8.81 12.71 -2.89
CA SER A 124 8.95 12.61 -1.43
C SER A 124 8.05 13.59 -0.69
N PHE A 125 7.67 13.23 0.53
CA PHE A 125 6.97 14.08 1.49
C PHE A 125 7.46 13.74 2.91
N ALA A 126 7.26 14.65 3.86
CA ALA A 126 7.60 14.43 5.26
C ALA A 126 6.34 14.41 6.13
N ASP A 127 6.38 13.63 7.20
CA ASP A 127 5.39 13.73 8.26
C ASP A 127 5.63 14.96 9.17
N PRO A 128 4.77 15.25 10.17
CA PRO A 128 4.92 16.44 11.01
C PRO A 128 6.21 16.52 11.84
N ASP A 129 6.91 15.40 12.01
CA ASP A 129 8.20 15.33 12.71
C ASP A 129 9.40 15.40 11.76
N GLY A 130 9.18 15.22 10.45
CA GLY A 130 10.24 15.24 9.45
C GLY A 130 10.63 13.85 8.94
N ASN A 131 9.95 12.78 9.36
CA ASN A 131 10.21 11.46 8.82
C ASN A 131 9.91 11.48 7.31
N ASN A 132 10.94 11.24 6.50
CA ASN A 132 10.87 11.41 5.07
C ASN A 132 10.44 10.12 4.38
N TRP A 133 9.34 10.22 3.66
CA TRP A 133 8.75 9.17 2.85
C TRP A 133 9.10 9.37 1.38
N PHE A 134 9.35 8.27 0.68
CA PHE A 134 9.40 8.24 -0.77
C PHE A 134 8.18 7.51 -1.32
N VAL A 135 7.63 8.02 -2.42
CA VAL A 135 6.66 7.29 -3.23
C VAL A 135 7.36 6.94 -4.54
N GLN A 136 7.29 5.68 -4.95
CA GLN A 136 7.93 5.17 -6.16
C GLN A 136 6.89 4.63 -7.14
N GLU A 137 7.04 4.99 -8.41
CA GLU A 137 6.23 4.42 -9.48
C GLU A 137 6.71 3.03 -9.87
N VAL A 138 5.81 2.04 -9.85
CA VAL A 138 6.07 0.68 -10.32
C VAL A 138 4.93 0.20 -11.19
N THR A 139 5.14 0.27 -12.51
CA THR A 139 4.17 -0.15 -13.52
C THR A 139 4.33 -1.62 -13.92
N THR A 140 5.57 -2.13 -13.86
CA THR A 140 5.90 -3.54 -14.10
C THR A 140 6.77 -4.06 -12.98
N ARG A 141 6.30 -5.11 -12.28
CA ARG A 141 7.03 -5.72 -11.17
C ARG A 141 8.22 -6.54 -11.66
N ALA A 142 9.34 -6.46 -10.93
CA ALA A 142 10.47 -7.35 -11.15
C ALA A 142 10.08 -8.83 -10.89
N PRO A 143 10.70 -9.81 -11.58
CA PRO A 143 10.41 -11.23 -11.38
C PRO A 143 10.44 -11.64 -9.89
N GLY A 144 9.41 -12.37 -9.45
CA GLY A 144 9.28 -12.83 -8.06
C GLY A 144 8.66 -11.81 -7.08
N ARG A 145 8.41 -10.56 -7.51
CA ARG A 145 7.66 -9.56 -6.72
C ARG A 145 6.19 -9.58 -7.16
N VAL A 146 5.33 -10.26 -6.41
CA VAL A 146 3.89 -10.31 -6.69
C VAL A 146 3.19 -9.24 -5.84
N THR A 147 2.41 -8.36 -6.45
CA THR A 147 1.40 -7.60 -5.71
C THR A 147 0.23 -8.57 -5.48
N PRO A 148 -0.25 -8.83 -4.25
CA PRO A 148 -1.54 -9.49 -4.10
C PRO A 148 -2.55 -8.65 -4.87
N GLY A 149 -3.13 -9.21 -5.93
CA GLY A 149 -4.22 -8.55 -6.64
C GLY A 149 -5.42 -8.37 -5.69
N PRO A 150 -6.46 -7.64 -6.12
CA PRO A 150 -7.70 -7.46 -5.35
C PRO A 150 -8.34 -8.80 -4.91
N VAL A 151 -7.96 -9.91 -5.56
CA VAL A 151 -8.31 -11.28 -5.14
C VAL A 151 -7.07 -11.99 -4.61
N ALA A 152 -6.99 -12.13 -3.28
CA ALA A 152 -5.98 -12.95 -2.63
C ALA A 152 -6.64 -14.13 -1.91
N TYR A 153 -6.20 -15.35 -2.23
CA TYR A 153 -6.52 -16.55 -1.46
C TYR A 153 -5.29 -16.94 -0.64
N THR A 154 -5.47 -17.11 0.67
CA THR A 154 -4.36 -17.21 1.63
C THR A 154 -3.80 -18.64 1.74
N SER A 155 -4.50 -19.63 1.16
CA SER A 155 -4.08 -21.02 1.16
C SER A 155 -4.75 -21.84 0.04
N ALA A 156 -4.21 -23.02 -0.28
CA ALA A 156 -4.83 -23.93 -1.24
C ALA A 156 -6.24 -24.41 -0.82
N PRO A 157 -6.53 -24.71 0.47
CA PRO A 157 -7.90 -24.97 0.93
C PRO A 157 -8.86 -23.79 0.73
N ASP A 158 -8.41 -22.56 0.95
CA ASP A 158 -9.21 -21.33 0.75
C ASP A 158 -9.58 -21.16 -0.73
N LEU A 159 -8.59 -21.29 -1.63
CA LEU A 159 -8.81 -21.27 -3.08
C LEU A 159 -9.76 -22.40 -3.53
N ALA A 160 -9.54 -23.63 -3.05
CA ALA A 160 -10.41 -24.76 -3.37
C ALA A 160 -11.83 -24.55 -2.84
N GLY A 161 -12.00 -23.86 -1.71
CA GLY A 161 -13.30 -23.44 -1.19
C GLY A 161 -14.00 -22.47 -2.12
N ALA A 162 -13.28 -21.45 -2.61
CA ALA A 162 -13.81 -20.47 -3.56
C ALA A 162 -14.21 -21.11 -4.89
N LEU A 163 -13.37 -21.98 -5.45
CA LEU A 163 -13.68 -22.72 -6.68
C LEU A 163 -14.94 -23.59 -6.53
N ARG A 164 -15.14 -24.26 -5.38
CA ARG A 164 -16.36 -25.04 -5.14
C ARG A 164 -17.62 -24.16 -5.05
N ARG A 165 -17.53 -22.96 -4.47
CA ARG A 165 -18.66 -22.02 -4.41
C ARG A 165 -18.96 -21.43 -5.79
N ALA A 166 -17.94 -21.05 -6.55
CA ALA A 166 -18.08 -20.63 -7.94
C ALA A 166 -18.75 -21.74 -8.78
N ALA A 167 -18.31 -22.98 -8.65
CA ALA A 167 -18.93 -24.11 -9.35
C ALA A 167 -20.40 -24.35 -8.97
N ALA A 168 -20.73 -24.26 -7.68
CA ALA A 168 -22.11 -24.39 -7.23
C ALA A 168 -23.02 -23.24 -7.72
N ALA A 169 -22.47 -22.02 -7.83
CA ALA A 169 -23.19 -20.86 -8.33
C ALA A 169 -23.34 -20.89 -9.86
N HIS A 170 -22.30 -21.30 -10.57
CA HIS A 170 -22.32 -21.46 -12.03
C HIS A 170 -23.26 -22.59 -12.47
N GLY A 171 -23.31 -23.71 -11.74
CA GLY A 171 -24.30 -24.77 -12.03
C GLY A 171 -25.75 -24.26 -12.00
N LYS A 172 -26.08 -23.34 -11.08
CA LYS A 172 -27.40 -22.67 -11.08
C LYS A 172 -27.57 -21.70 -12.24
N HIS A 173 -26.49 -21.04 -12.68
CA HIS A 173 -26.51 -20.17 -13.86
C HIS A 173 -26.78 -20.98 -15.14
N GLU A 174 -26.13 -22.13 -15.31
CA GLU A 174 -26.36 -23.05 -16.42
C GLU A 174 -27.80 -23.58 -16.45
N GLU A 175 -28.38 -23.92 -15.29
CA GLU A 175 -29.81 -24.27 -15.18
C GLU A 175 -30.73 -23.13 -15.65
N GLN A 176 -30.36 -21.87 -15.42
CA GLN A 176 -31.14 -20.70 -15.83
C GLN A 176 -31.05 -20.42 -17.33
N ILE A 177 -29.86 -20.54 -17.92
CA ILE A 177 -29.66 -20.31 -19.36
C ILE A 177 -30.03 -21.56 -20.20
N GLY A 178 -30.21 -22.71 -19.56
CA GLY A 178 -30.69 -23.96 -20.17
C GLY A 178 -29.69 -24.66 -21.09
N HIS A 179 -28.41 -24.27 -21.05
CA HIS A 179 -27.33 -24.87 -21.82
C HIS A 179 -26.00 -24.72 -21.06
N TYR A 180 -25.00 -25.47 -21.51
CA TYR A 180 -23.63 -25.37 -21.00
C TYR A 180 -23.01 -24.02 -21.39
N ASP A 181 -22.40 -23.34 -20.42
CA ASP A 181 -21.72 -22.07 -20.66
C ASP A 181 -20.25 -22.31 -21.04
N GLU A 182 -19.93 -22.14 -22.33
CA GLU A 182 -18.55 -22.28 -22.83
C GLU A 182 -17.60 -21.23 -22.23
N ASN A 183 -18.14 -20.10 -21.73
CA ASN A 183 -17.38 -19.03 -21.09
C ASN A 183 -17.33 -19.15 -19.56
N TRP A 184 -17.54 -20.36 -19.03
CA TRP A 184 -17.42 -20.63 -17.59
C TRP A 184 -16.11 -20.10 -16.95
N PRO A 185 -14.93 -20.08 -17.61
CA PRO A 185 -13.72 -19.57 -16.95
C PRO A 185 -13.84 -18.09 -16.60
N ASP A 186 -14.41 -17.29 -17.50
CA ASP A 186 -14.60 -15.84 -17.31
C ASP A 186 -15.67 -15.58 -16.25
N TRP A 187 -16.74 -16.38 -16.26
CA TRP A 187 -17.79 -16.31 -15.25
C TRP A 187 -17.25 -16.62 -13.85
N TYR A 188 -16.44 -17.69 -13.72
CA TYR A 188 -15.81 -18.06 -12.45
C TYR A 188 -14.88 -16.96 -11.97
N ALA A 189 -14.05 -16.42 -12.86
CA ALA A 189 -13.12 -15.34 -12.52
C ALA A 189 -13.88 -14.13 -11.96
N GLN A 190 -14.93 -13.68 -12.63
CA GLN A 190 -15.74 -12.54 -12.17
C GLN A 190 -16.43 -12.83 -10.83
N TYR A 191 -17.10 -13.98 -10.71
CA TYR A 191 -17.75 -14.39 -9.46
C TYR A 191 -16.77 -14.43 -8.28
N MET A 192 -15.58 -14.99 -8.50
CA MET A 192 -14.53 -15.12 -7.50
C MET A 192 -13.96 -13.76 -7.08
N VAL A 193 -13.85 -12.80 -8.01
CA VAL A 193 -13.49 -11.40 -7.73
C VAL A 193 -14.55 -10.72 -6.88
N ASP A 194 -15.81 -10.81 -7.28
CA ASP A 194 -16.92 -10.15 -6.59
C ASP A 194 -17.10 -10.71 -5.17
N GLU A 195 -16.98 -12.02 -5.00
CA GLU A 195 -17.02 -12.68 -3.68
C GLU A 195 -15.85 -12.28 -2.79
N ALA A 196 -14.63 -12.19 -3.35
CA ALA A 196 -13.46 -11.75 -2.59
C ALA A 196 -13.61 -10.30 -2.11
N ASN A 197 -14.05 -9.40 -2.99
CA ASN A 197 -14.28 -8.00 -2.67
C ASN A 197 -15.36 -7.84 -1.59
N ALA A 198 -16.48 -8.59 -1.68
CA ALA A 198 -17.56 -8.54 -0.69
C ALA A 198 -17.14 -9.00 0.72
N ARG A 199 -16.11 -9.86 0.82
CA ARG A 199 -15.54 -10.30 2.11
C ARG A 199 -14.61 -9.25 2.72
N SER A 200 -13.96 -8.43 1.91
CA SER A 200 -13.04 -7.37 2.38
C SER A 200 -13.74 -6.12 2.91
N THR A 201 -15.05 -5.96 2.66
CA THR A 201 -15.87 -4.81 3.12
C THR A 201 -16.68 -5.10 4.41
N ARG A 202 -16.52 -6.28 5.03
CA ARG A 202 -17.15 -6.63 6.32
C ARG A 202 -16.12 -6.68 7.43
#